data_AF-A0A517YE63-F1
#
_entry.id   AF-A0A517YE63-F1
#
_cell.length_a   1.000
_cell.length_b   1.000
_cell.length_c   1.000
_cell.angle_alpha   90.00
_cell.angle_beta   90.00
_cell.angle_gamma   90.00
#
_symmetry.space_group_name_H-M   'P 1'
#
loop_
_entity.id
_entity.type
_entity.pdbx_description
1 polymer ?
#
loop_
_entity_poly.entity_id
_entity_poly.type
_entity_poly.pdbx_seq_one_letter_code
_entity_poly.pdbx_strand_id
1 'polypeptide(L)'
;MASDMLGSSVVCRKSRLGSGRKVHAKNLKCVKRRRLFLESLEDRALMAALYWDPDGNTTNNNLTTGAGLGGAGTWNTSSAGRWVDSSNNPVTWTNGNEAVFWGTSTAAKTVTVTTVSASAITLKTTGYTLGSSTLTLTSPATITTETGVSATISSVVAGSAGLSKVGTGTLTLSGTNTYAGTTSLGGGTLIASNNAALGSSAVANSTIVSDGATLDVRASIAEPLSIAGAGVGGTTGALVSGSSGSVSGAVSLAGDVSLGGTGTLTISGAVSGGFGLTKVGGGRTALNGTNTYTGITTVEGGTLQLGRRSSLYNAATASWTDGNITVNSGATQRREPFLARVKKS
;
A
#
# COMPACT_ATOMS: atom_id res chain seq x y z
N MET A 1 -3.09 21.38 -1.00
CA MET A 1 -3.41 21.17 0.43
C MET A 1 -2.28 20.37 1.05
N ALA A 2 -1.19 21.07 1.33
CA ALA A 2 -0.01 20.58 2.02
C ALA A 2 0.44 21.71 2.93
N SER A 3 0.87 21.36 4.13
CA SER A 3 1.40 22.26 5.17
C SER A 3 0.40 23.24 5.79
N ASP A 4 -0.13 22.88 6.97
CA ASP A 4 -0.22 23.80 8.13
C ASP A 4 -1.05 23.18 9.26
N MET A 5 -0.39 22.40 10.13
CA MET A 5 -0.87 22.12 11.49
C MET A 5 0.31 22.03 12.46
N LEU A 6 1.23 23.01 12.39
CA LEU A 6 2.18 23.34 13.46
C LEU A 6 1.93 24.78 13.92
N GLY A 7 0.69 25.05 14.32
CA GLY A 7 0.23 26.36 14.77
C GLY A 7 -0.27 26.34 16.21
N SER A 8 0.59 25.99 17.17
CA SER A 8 0.37 26.38 18.56
C SER A 8 1.52 27.24 19.03
N SER A 9 1.63 28.42 18.40
CA SER A 9 2.34 29.55 18.98
C SER A 9 1.64 29.94 20.28
N VAL A 10 2.16 29.48 21.43
CA VAL A 10 1.78 30.01 22.73
C VAL A 10 2.35 31.43 22.82
N VAL A 11 1.57 32.39 22.34
CA VAL A 11 1.87 33.82 22.47
C VAL A 11 1.79 34.18 23.96
N CYS A 12 2.95 34.30 24.60
CA CYS A 12 3.05 34.81 25.96
C CYS A 12 2.84 36.35 25.93
N ARG A 13 1.58 36.81 26.00
CA ARG A 13 1.29 38.25 26.15
C ARG A 13 1.96 38.77 27.43
N LYS A 14 2.89 39.71 27.30
CA LYS A 14 3.40 40.53 28.42
C LYS A 14 2.23 41.33 29.02
N SER A 15 1.64 40.86 30.12
CA SER A 15 0.71 41.67 30.91
C SER A 15 1.50 42.70 31.74
N ARG A 16 1.10 43.97 31.70
CA ARG A 16 1.68 45.08 32.49
C ARG A 16 1.80 44.71 33.97
N LEU A 17 2.92 45.14 34.56
CA LEU A 17 3.47 44.74 35.85
C LEU A 17 2.66 45.21 37.07
N GLY A 18 2.56 44.33 38.06
CA GLY A 18 2.31 44.66 39.46
C GLY A 18 3.08 43.70 40.37
N SER A 19 4.00 44.24 41.18
CA SER A 19 4.73 43.62 42.32
C SER A 19 5.66 42.42 42.05
N GLY A 20 6.95 42.60 42.35
CA GLY A 20 8.10 41.76 41.98
C GLY A 20 8.16 40.33 42.55
N ARG A 21 7.38 39.96 43.56
CA ARG A 21 7.36 38.57 44.08
C ARG A 21 6.52 37.60 43.23
N LYS A 22 5.48 38.08 42.52
CA LYS A 22 4.64 37.25 41.64
C LYS A 22 5.30 36.96 40.28
N VAL A 23 6.30 37.75 39.89
CA VAL A 23 7.02 37.62 38.61
C VAL A 23 8.01 36.44 38.65
N HIS A 24 8.73 36.23 39.76
CA HIS A 24 9.68 35.12 39.91
C HIS A 24 9.00 33.74 39.87
N ALA A 25 7.86 33.57 40.56
CA ALA A 25 7.13 32.29 40.58
C ALA A 25 6.46 31.95 39.22
N LYS A 26 6.03 32.96 38.46
CA LYS A 26 5.45 32.77 37.11
C LYS A 26 6.51 32.44 36.07
N ASN A 27 7.69 33.08 36.13
CA ASN A 27 8.80 32.76 35.23
C ASN A 27 9.35 31.35 35.50
N LEU A 28 9.47 30.93 36.76
CA LEU A 28 9.93 29.57 37.10
C LEU A 28 8.93 28.49 36.67
N LYS A 29 7.62 28.73 36.79
CA LYS A 29 6.57 27.82 36.27
C LYS A 29 6.56 27.75 34.74
N CYS A 30 6.87 28.85 34.06
CA CYS A 30 6.92 28.90 32.59
C CYS A 30 8.15 28.17 32.02
N VAL A 31 9.32 28.33 32.65
CA VAL A 31 10.55 27.59 32.29
C VAL A 31 10.39 26.10 32.57
N LYS A 32 9.78 25.72 33.70
CA LYS A 32 9.54 24.30 34.06
C LYS A 32 8.53 23.63 33.12
N ARG A 33 7.50 24.34 32.64
CA ARG A 33 6.55 23.83 31.63
C ARG A 33 7.16 23.72 30.23
N ARG A 34 8.04 24.65 29.85
CA ARG A 34 8.78 24.56 28.58
C ARG A 34 9.79 23.41 28.61
N ARG A 35 10.43 23.17 29.76
CA ARG A 35 11.33 22.03 29.98
C ARG A 35 10.58 20.69 29.97
N LEU A 36 9.44 20.59 30.66
CA LEU A 36 8.56 19.40 30.61
C LEU A 36 7.97 19.14 29.21
N PHE A 37 7.71 20.20 28.43
CA PHE A 37 7.25 20.04 27.04
C PHE A 37 8.36 19.58 26.11
N LEU A 38 9.59 20.10 26.27
CA LEU A 38 10.77 19.65 25.54
C LEU A 38 11.18 18.23 25.93
N GLU A 39 11.18 17.90 27.23
CA GLU A 39 11.38 16.53 27.73
C GLU A 39 10.26 15.60 27.23
N SER A 40 9.00 16.06 27.11
CA SER A 40 7.92 15.26 26.49
C SER A 40 8.00 15.15 24.96
N LEU A 41 8.79 16.00 24.31
CA LEU A 41 9.11 15.89 22.88
C LEU A 41 10.30 14.95 22.65
N GLU A 42 11.22 14.87 23.62
CA GLU A 42 12.34 13.90 23.65
C GLU A 42 11.87 12.50 24.09
N ASP A 43 10.82 12.40 24.92
CA ASP A 43 10.17 11.15 25.34
C ASP A 43 9.06 10.68 24.36
N ARG A 44 8.85 11.42 23.26
CA ARG A 44 8.32 10.78 22.05
C ARG A 44 9.46 9.92 21.54
N ALA A 45 9.42 8.62 21.82
CA ALA A 45 10.34 7.66 21.23
C ALA A 45 10.48 7.96 19.73
N LEU A 46 11.59 8.57 19.34
CA LEU A 46 11.97 8.72 17.94
C LEU A 46 12.07 7.29 17.41
N MET A 47 11.18 6.95 16.48
CA MET A 47 11.18 5.63 15.85
C MET A 47 12.56 5.46 15.19
N ALA A 48 13.37 4.54 15.70
CA ALA A 48 14.72 4.33 15.21
C ALA A 48 14.70 3.34 14.04
N ALA A 49 15.46 3.62 12.99
CA ALA A 49 15.75 2.64 11.94
C ALA A 49 16.77 1.63 12.46
N LEU A 50 16.36 0.36 12.51
CA LEU A 50 17.21 -0.76 12.89
C LEU A 50 17.43 -1.66 11.67
N TYR A 51 18.66 -2.07 11.44
CA TYR A 51 19.06 -2.85 10.27
C TYR A 51 19.16 -4.33 10.63
N TRP A 52 18.54 -5.17 9.82
CA TRP A 52 18.54 -6.61 10.02
C TRP A 52 19.95 -7.18 9.89
N ASP A 53 20.43 -7.76 10.98
CA ASP A 53 21.74 -8.39 11.10
C ASP A 53 21.57 -9.70 11.88
N PRO A 54 21.13 -10.78 11.22
CA PRO A 54 20.81 -12.01 11.90
C PRO A 54 22.04 -12.74 12.44
N ASP A 55 23.25 -12.46 11.96
CA ASP A 55 24.46 -13.13 12.44
C ASP A 55 25.08 -12.42 13.65
N GLY A 56 24.80 -11.12 13.82
CA GLY A 56 25.22 -10.31 14.96
C GLY A 56 26.69 -9.91 14.93
N ASN A 57 27.37 -10.12 13.80
CA ASN A 57 28.77 -9.76 13.61
C ASN A 57 28.89 -8.38 12.96
N THR A 58 29.33 -7.40 13.73
CA THR A 58 29.38 -6.01 13.25
C THR A 58 30.68 -5.63 12.54
N THR A 59 31.67 -6.53 12.49
CA THR A 59 33.04 -6.23 12.04
C THR A 59 33.10 -5.79 10.58
N ASN A 60 32.25 -6.36 9.73
CA ASN A 60 32.21 -6.13 8.28
C ASN A 60 30.91 -5.44 7.83
N ASN A 61 30.11 -4.95 8.76
CA ASN A 61 28.87 -4.28 8.46
C ASN A 61 29.13 -2.94 7.76
N ASN A 62 28.41 -2.73 6.66
CA ASN A 62 28.33 -1.47 5.97
C ASN A 62 26.86 -1.13 5.74
N LEU A 63 26.32 -0.24 6.55
CA LEU A 63 24.92 0.18 6.51
C LEU A 63 24.54 0.84 5.17
N THR A 64 25.52 1.44 4.47
CA THR A 64 25.32 2.08 3.17
C THR A 64 25.24 1.04 2.05
N THR A 65 26.20 0.12 1.96
CA THR A 65 26.30 -0.85 0.84
C THR A 65 25.60 -2.18 1.11
N GLY A 66 25.32 -2.50 2.38
CA GLY A 66 24.71 -3.76 2.80
C GLY A 66 25.71 -4.88 2.97
N ALA A 67 27.01 -4.63 2.84
CA ALA A 67 28.00 -5.65 3.21
C ALA A 67 27.86 -6.02 4.69
N GLY A 68 28.01 -7.30 5.01
CA GLY A 68 27.86 -7.83 6.38
C GLY A 68 26.42 -7.99 6.87
N LEU A 69 25.43 -7.31 6.25
CA LEU A 69 24.04 -7.33 6.72
C LEU A 69 23.18 -8.41 6.06
N GLY A 70 22.06 -8.71 6.72
CA GLY A 70 20.96 -9.48 6.15
C GLY A 70 21.07 -11.00 6.24
N GLY A 71 20.09 -11.69 5.66
CA GLY A 71 20.00 -13.16 5.66
C GLY A 71 18.78 -13.71 6.38
N ALA A 72 18.79 -15.02 6.66
CA ALA A 72 17.71 -15.71 7.35
C ALA A 72 17.88 -15.62 8.88
N GLY A 73 16.77 -15.64 9.61
CA GLY A 73 16.81 -15.60 11.08
C GLY A 73 15.44 -15.42 11.69
N THR A 74 15.40 -15.19 13.01
CA THR A 74 14.15 -14.97 13.76
C THR A 74 14.04 -13.51 14.21
N TRP A 75 12.98 -12.85 13.80
CA TRP A 75 12.62 -11.53 14.28
C TRP A 75 11.72 -11.65 15.51
N ASN A 76 12.29 -11.34 16.68
CA ASN A 76 11.62 -11.33 17.98
C ASN A 76 12.19 -10.20 18.86
N THR A 77 11.58 -9.99 20.03
CA THR A 77 11.98 -8.96 21.02
C THR A 77 12.94 -9.45 22.09
N SER A 78 13.38 -10.71 22.04
CA SER A 78 14.18 -11.36 23.09
C SER A 78 15.62 -11.69 22.66
N SER A 79 15.88 -11.79 21.36
CA SER A 79 17.21 -12.12 20.82
C SER A 79 18.04 -10.86 20.67
N ALA A 80 19.09 -10.77 21.49
CA ALA A 80 20.09 -9.71 21.38
C ALA A 80 20.92 -9.85 20.10
N GLY A 81 21.32 -8.70 19.54
CA GLY A 81 22.25 -8.63 18.43
C GLY A 81 21.72 -9.22 17.12
N ARG A 82 20.39 -9.25 16.92
CA ARG A 82 19.78 -9.60 15.62
C ARG A 82 19.49 -8.40 14.74
N TRP A 83 19.82 -7.22 15.25
CA TRP A 83 19.62 -5.93 14.64
C TRP A 83 20.82 -5.06 14.99
N VAL A 84 21.13 -4.08 14.14
CA VAL A 84 22.06 -3.00 14.48
C VAL A 84 21.39 -1.64 14.34
N ASP A 85 21.81 -0.69 15.17
CA ASP A 85 21.38 0.71 15.05
C ASP A 85 22.15 1.46 13.93
N SER A 86 21.86 2.75 13.76
CA SER A 86 22.52 3.60 12.76
C SER A 86 24.03 3.82 13.00
N SER A 87 24.52 3.47 14.20
CA SER A 87 25.93 3.50 14.57
C SER A 87 26.58 2.11 14.51
N ASN A 88 25.90 1.12 13.94
CA ASN A 88 26.34 -0.27 13.85
C ASN A 88 26.52 -0.97 15.21
N ASN A 89 25.82 -0.52 16.25
CA ASN A 89 25.80 -1.22 17.54
C ASN A 89 24.78 -2.37 17.49
N PRO A 90 25.12 -3.60 17.94
CA PRO A 90 24.16 -4.67 18.08
C PRO A 90 23.07 -4.31 19.10
N VAL A 91 21.81 -4.46 18.71
CA VAL A 91 20.65 -4.17 19.55
C VAL A 91 19.63 -5.31 19.52
N THR A 92 18.75 -5.31 20.52
CA THR A 92 17.54 -6.16 20.52
C THR A 92 16.41 -5.38 19.85
N TRP A 93 15.55 -6.06 19.09
CA TRP A 93 14.38 -5.41 18.50
C TRP A 93 13.49 -4.80 19.59
N THR A 94 13.16 -3.52 19.43
CA THR A 94 12.14 -2.86 20.23
C THR A 94 10.93 -2.56 19.35
N ASN A 95 9.76 -3.01 19.80
CA ASN A 95 8.51 -2.86 19.10
C ASN A 95 8.20 -1.39 18.77
N GLY A 96 7.72 -1.16 17.54
CA GLY A 96 7.41 0.16 17.01
C GLY A 96 8.54 0.78 16.20
N ASN A 97 9.78 0.29 16.27
CA ASN A 97 10.86 0.81 15.43
C ASN A 97 10.64 0.59 13.93
N GLU A 98 11.47 1.22 13.11
CA GLU A 98 11.57 0.92 11.68
C GLU A 98 12.49 -0.29 11.47
N ALA A 99 12.03 -1.27 10.71
CA ALA A 99 12.80 -2.44 10.33
C ALA A 99 13.38 -2.27 8.92
N VAL A 100 14.71 -2.23 8.80
CA VAL A 100 15.41 -2.12 7.52
C VAL A 100 16.01 -3.47 7.12
N PHE A 101 15.49 -4.06 6.05
CA PHE A 101 16.01 -5.29 5.45
C PHE A 101 16.89 -4.95 4.25
N TRP A 102 18.20 -5.09 4.46
CA TRP A 102 19.24 -4.84 3.47
C TRP A 102 20.12 -6.08 3.33
N GLY A 103 21.34 -5.94 2.85
CA GLY A 103 22.28 -7.05 2.77
C GLY A 103 22.61 -7.45 1.35
N THR A 104 23.88 -7.72 1.08
CA THR A 104 24.36 -8.23 -0.22
C THR A 104 24.42 -9.75 -0.28
N SER A 105 24.11 -10.44 0.83
CA SER A 105 24.15 -11.90 0.91
C SER A 105 23.23 -12.56 -0.14
N THR A 106 23.76 -13.59 -0.79
CA THR A 106 23.02 -14.48 -1.71
C THR A 106 22.34 -15.63 -0.98
N ALA A 107 22.57 -15.77 0.33
CA ALA A 107 21.92 -16.77 1.17
C ALA A 107 20.40 -16.55 1.26
N ALA A 108 19.69 -17.54 1.82
CA ALA A 108 18.26 -17.44 2.07
C ALA A 108 17.93 -16.19 2.91
N LYS A 109 16.83 -15.52 2.57
CA LYS A 109 16.34 -14.29 3.23
C LYS A 109 14.97 -14.51 3.86
N THR A 110 14.77 -15.70 4.42
CA THR A 110 13.54 -16.05 5.14
C THR A 110 13.66 -15.59 6.58
N VAL A 111 12.82 -14.63 6.96
CA VAL A 111 12.75 -14.08 8.32
C VAL A 111 11.53 -14.68 9.00
N THR A 112 11.79 -15.45 10.05
CA THR A 112 10.76 -16.00 10.93
C THR A 112 10.28 -14.91 11.87
N VAL A 113 9.14 -14.32 11.56
CA VAL A 113 8.50 -13.27 12.35
C VAL A 113 7.73 -13.92 13.50
N THR A 114 8.05 -13.53 14.72
CA THR A 114 7.24 -13.81 15.91
C THR A 114 6.17 -12.73 16.08
N THR A 115 5.57 -12.56 17.26
CA THR A 115 4.66 -11.44 17.49
C THR A 115 5.46 -10.16 17.76
N VAL A 116 5.57 -9.30 16.74
CA VAL A 116 6.30 -8.02 16.80
C VAL A 116 5.47 -6.88 16.20
N SER A 117 5.83 -5.65 16.52
CA SER A 117 5.27 -4.47 15.87
C SER A 117 6.36 -3.58 15.28
N ALA A 118 6.05 -2.92 14.16
CA ALA A 118 6.93 -1.99 13.47
C ALA A 118 6.13 -0.77 12.98
N SER A 119 6.74 0.42 13.01
CA SER A 119 6.12 1.63 12.45
C SER A 119 6.37 1.79 10.97
N ALA A 120 7.49 1.24 10.50
CA ALA A 120 7.86 1.18 9.10
C ALA A 120 8.69 -0.07 8.81
N ILE A 121 8.68 -0.49 7.54
CA ILE A 121 9.53 -1.54 7.01
C ILE A 121 10.15 -1.05 5.71
N THR A 122 11.47 -1.08 5.61
CA THR A 122 12.21 -0.68 4.40
C THR A 122 12.94 -1.89 3.83
N LEU A 123 12.54 -2.31 2.63
CA LEU A 123 13.10 -3.44 1.89
C LEU A 123 13.99 -2.89 0.79
N LYS A 124 15.29 -3.11 0.97
CA LYS A 124 16.30 -2.61 0.06
C LYS A 124 16.90 -3.73 -0.81
N THR A 125 16.85 -4.99 -0.37
CA THR A 125 17.33 -6.13 -1.15
C THR A 125 16.18 -7.04 -1.58
N THR A 126 16.24 -7.55 -2.81
CA THR A 126 15.27 -8.54 -3.29
C THR A 126 15.39 -9.89 -2.55
N GLY A 127 14.27 -10.60 -2.46
CA GLY A 127 14.19 -11.99 -2.00
C GLY A 127 13.78 -12.18 -0.54
N TYR A 128 13.58 -11.09 0.23
CA TYR A 128 13.11 -11.22 1.60
C TYR A 128 11.70 -11.81 1.67
N THR A 129 11.52 -12.78 2.57
CA THR A 129 10.21 -13.32 2.95
C THR A 129 10.03 -13.18 4.45
N LEU A 130 9.08 -12.34 4.88
CA LEU A 130 8.75 -12.12 6.29
C LEU A 130 7.48 -12.92 6.61
N GLY A 131 7.60 -13.99 7.40
CA GLY A 131 6.51 -14.96 7.59
C GLY A 131 6.38 -15.55 8.99
N SER A 132 5.39 -16.44 9.16
CA SER A 132 5.10 -17.29 10.33
C SER A 132 4.04 -16.77 11.31
N SER A 133 4.19 -15.57 11.89
CA SER A 133 3.27 -15.07 12.93
C SER A 133 2.66 -13.70 12.56
N THR A 134 2.36 -12.87 13.56
CA THR A 134 1.72 -11.56 13.41
C THR A 134 2.75 -10.43 13.40
N LEU A 135 2.70 -9.60 12.36
CA LEU A 135 3.43 -8.35 12.24
C LEU A 135 2.44 -7.20 12.38
N THR A 136 2.45 -6.50 13.51
CA THR A 136 1.56 -5.35 13.72
C THR A 136 2.19 -4.07 13.19
N LEU A 137 1.55 -3.42 12.22
CA LEU A 137 1.96 -2.10 11.76
C LEU A 137 1.35 -1.02 12.66
N THR A 138 2.20 -0.15 13.20
CA THR A 138 1.80 1.05 13.95
C THR A 138 2.00 2.29 13.10
N SER A 139 1.27 3.37 13.37
CA SER A 139 1.39 4.62 12.61
C SER A 139 2.87 5.07 12.51
N PRO A 140 3.39 5.40 11.31
CA PRO A 140 2.64 5.67 10.06
C PRO A 140 2.32 4.44 9.19
N ALA A 141 2.74 3.23 9.58
CA ALA A 141 2.47 1.98 8.87
C ALA A 141 2.99 1.95 7.42
N THR A 142 4.19 2.47 7.20
CA THR A 142 4.80 2.57 5.87
C THR A 142 5.62 1.33 5.54
N ILE A 143 5.41 0.76 4.36
CA ILE A 143 6.30 -0.24 3.78
C ILE A 143 6.91 0.31 2.50
N THR A 144 8.24 0.41 2.47
CA THR A 144 9.02 0.87 1.33
C THR A 144 9.70 -0.33 0.67
N THR A 145 9.53 -0.49 -0.64
CA THR A 145 10.37 -1.39 -1.44
C THR A 145 11.13 -0.56 -2.47
N GLU A 146 12.46 -0.57 -2.41
CA GLU A 146 13.30 0.24 -3.32
C GLU A 146 13.23 -0.24 -4.78
N THR A 147 13.80 0.56 -5.68
CA THR A 147 13.82 0.26 -7.13
C THR A 147 14.43 -1.11 -7.40
N GLY A 148 13.73 -1.93 -8.19
CA GLY A 148 14.19 -3.28 -8.55
C GLY A 148 14.09 -4.32 -7.43
N VAL A 149 13.58 -3.93 -6.25
CA VAL A 149 13.41 -4.84 -5.10
C VAL A 149 12.08 -5.55 -5.18
N SER A 150 12.09 -6.85 -4.90
CA SER A 150 10.88 -7.64 -4.65
C SER A 150 10.96 -8.33 -3.30
N ALA A 151 9.88 -8.27 -2.51
CA ALA A 151 9.79 -8.92 -1.21
C ALA A 151 8.38 -9.47 -0.95
N THR A 152 8.29 -10.44 -0.05
CA THR A 152 7.02 -11.06 0.36
C THR A 152 6.81 -10.90 1.86
N ILE A 153 5.59 -10.57 2.26
CA ILE A 153 5.11 -10.71 3.63
C ILE A 153 4.00 -11.75 3.63
N SER A 154 4.30 -12.90 4.24
CA SER A 154 3.37 -14.01 4.45
C SER A 154 2.87 -14.07 5.89
N SER A 155 3.44 -13.28 6.81
CA SER A 155 2.89 -13.02 8.14
C SER A 155 1.50 -12.38 8.06
N VAL A 156 0.70 -12.56 9.10
CA VAL A 156 -0.52 -11.76 9.28
C VAL A 156 -0.10 -10.32 9.59
N VAL A 157 -0.40 -9.40 8.69
CA VAL A 157 -0.27 -7.96 8.96
C VAL A 157 -1.50 -7.52 9.75
N ALA A 158 -1.26 -6.91 10.91
CA ALA A 158 -2.32 -6.45 11.84
C ALA A 158 -2.11 -4.99 12.26
N GLY A 159 -3.04 -4.44 13.04
CA GLY A 159 -2.98 -3.06 13.54
C GLY A 159 -4.17 -2.21 13.09
N SER A 160 -4.22 -0.95 13.51
CA SER A 160 -5.33 -0.03 13.18
C SER A 160 -4.95 1.08 12.20
N ALA A 161 -3.67 1.18 11.82
CA ALA A 161 -3.14 2.33 11.06
C ALA A 161 -3.32 2.21 9.53
N GLY A 162 -3.73 1.04 9.03
CA GLY A 162 -3.71 0.73 7.60
C GLY A 162 -2.33 0.32 7.10
N LEU A 163 -2.08 0.53 5.81
CA LEU A 163 -0.82 0.22 5.13
C LEU A 163 -0.50 1.29 4.09
N SER A 164 0.66 1.95 4.18
CA SER A 164 1.16 2.84 3.14
C SER A 164 2.31 2.18 2.37
N LYS A 165 2.04 1.68 1.16
CA LYS A 165 3.06 1.09 0.29
C LYS A 165 3.69 2.17 -0.59
N VAL A 166 4.99 2.38 -0.43
CA VAL A 166 5.78 3.34 -1.21
C VAL A 166 7.04 2.68 -1.81
N GLY A 167 7.81 3.47 -2.56
CA GLY A 167 8.94 2.97 -3.33
C GLY A 167 8.50 2.22 -4.59
N THR A 168 9.37 2.19 -5.59
CA THR A 168 9.08 1.69 -6.95
C THR A 168 9.16 0.17 -7.08
N GLY A 169 9.63 -0.54 -6.06
CA GLY A 169 9.70 -2.00 -6.03
C GLY A 169 8.34 -2.70 -5.89
N THR A 170 8.41 -4.01 -5.77
CA THR A 170 7.26 -4.92 -5.65
C THR A 170 7.14 -5.50 -4.24
N LEU A 171 5.98 -5.35 -3.61
CA LEU A 171 5.63 -6.04 -2.37
C LEU A 171 4.55 -7.08 -2.67
N THR A 172 4.74 -8.32 -2.20
CA THR A 172 3.69 -9.34 -2.21
C THR A 172 3.12 -9.52 -0.80
N LEU A 173 1.80 -9.39 -0.66
CA LEU A 173 1.07 -9.78 0.53
C LEU A 173 0.36 -11.11 0.26
N SER A 174 0.73 -12.14 1.02
CA SER A 174 0.17 -13.49 0.91
C SER A 174 -0.50 -13.98 2.19
N GLY A 175 -0.28 -13.29 3.31
CA GLY A 175 -0.99 -13.55 4.56
C GLY A 175 -2.47 -13.18 4.52
N THR A 176 -3.24 -13.77 5.43
CA THR A 176 -4.61 -13.35 5.77
C THR A 176 -4.51 -12.14 6.70
N ASN A 177 -4.47 -10.94 6.14
CA ASN A 177 -4.20 -9.73 6.90
C ASN A 177 -5.45 -9.22 7.61
N THR A 178 -5.26 -8.69 8.82
CA THR A 178 -6.35 -8.28 9.72
C THR A 178 -6.22 -6.84 10.18
N TYR A 179 -5.32 -6.05 9.58
CA TYR A 179 -5.24 -4.63 9.89
C TYR A 179 -6.53 -3.92 9.49
N ALA A 180 -6.93 -2.97 10.31
CA ALA A 180 -7.92 -1.97 9.98
C ALA A 180 -7.23 -0.71 9.42
N GLY A 181 -7.99 0.12 8.71
CA GLY A 181 -7.49 1.33 8.07
C GLY A 181 -7.24 1.15 6.57
N THR A 182 -6.91 2.24 5.90
CA THR A 182 -6.77 2.28 4.43
C THR A 182 -5.45 1.68 3.98
N THR A 183 -5.48 0.89 2.91
CA THR A 183 -4.31 0.52 2.12
C THR A 183 -4.06 1.59 1.06
N SER A 184 -2.98 2.36 1.18
CA SER A 184 -2.60 3.40 0.22
C SER A 184 -1.35 2.97 -0.56
N LEU A 185 -1.46 2.88 -1.88
CA LEU A 185 -0.33 2.63 -2.78
C LEU A 185 0.11 3.97 -3.37
N GLY A 186 1.26 4.46 -2.91
CA GLY A 186 1.89 5.69 -3.41
C GLY A 186 2.96 5.43 -4.48
N GLY A 187 3.33 4.17 -4.74
CA GLY A 187 4.28 3.81 -5.79
C GLY A 187 4.59 2.32 -5.88
N GLY A 188 5.16 1.92 -7.02
CA GLY A 188 5.55 0.55 -7.29
C GLY A 188 4.35 -0.40 -7.41
N THR A 189 4.61 -1.68 -7.17
CA THR A 189 3.59 -2.73 -7.30
C THR A 189 3.27 -3.36 -5.95
N LEU A 190 1.98 -3.49 -5.63
CA LEU A 190 1.49 -4.36 -4.55
C LEU A 190 0.80 -5.57 -5.18
N ILE A 191 1.27 -6.78 -4.87
CA ILE A 191 0.63 -8.03 -5.28
C ILE A 191 -0.23 -8.52 -4.11
N ALA A 192 -1.54 -8.59 -4.34
CA ALA A 192 -2.51 -9.20 -3.42
C ALA A 192 -2.75 -10.65 -3.84
N SER A 193 -2.13 -11.60 -3.14
CA SER A 193 -2.16 -13.04 -3.48
C SER A 193 -3.07 -13.88 -2.58
N ASN A 194 -3.78 -13.23 -1.65
CA ASN A 194 -4.76 -13.83 -0.75
C ASN A 194 -6.06 -13.00 -0.80
N ASN A 195 -7.21 -13.62 -0.53
CA ASN A 195 -8.51 -12.93 -0.55
C ASN A 195 -8.63 -11.83 0.53
N ALA A 196 -7.89 -11.99 1.64
CA ALA A 196 -7.80 -11.05 2.75
C ALA A 196 -6.41 -10.35 2.78
N ALA A 197 -5.71 -10.26 1.64
CA ALA A 197 -4.39 -9.63 1.60
C ALA A 197 -4.40 -8.13 1.93
N LEU A 198 -5.54 -7.45 1.78
CA LEU A 198 -5.65 -5.99 1.87
C LEU A 198 -6.28 -5.50 3.20
N GLY A 199 -6.32 -6.36 4.21
CA GLY A 199 -6.84 -6.04 5.54
C GLY A 199 -8.34 -6.33 5.68
N SER A 200 -8.95 -5.79 6.74
CA SER A 200 -10.39 -5.92 6.99
C SER A 200 -11.21 -4.91 6.18
N SER A 201 -12.22 -5.39 5.44
CA SER A 201 -13.06 -4.62 4.50
C SER A 201 -14.10 -3.69 5.13
N ALA A 202 -13.75 -2.93 6.16
CA ALA A 202 -14.73 -2.25 7.02
C ALA A 202 -15.21 -0.88 6.54
N VAL A 203 -14.72 -0.35 5.39
CA VAL A 203 -15.08 1.00 4.92
C VAL A 203 -15.03 1.15 3.38
N ALA A 204 -15.77 2.11 2.83
CA ALA A 204 -15.62 2.51 1.43
C ALA A 204 -14.21 3.10 1.18
N ASN A 205 -13.66 2.90 -0.02
CA ASN A 205 -12.30 3.31 -0.40
C ASN A 205 -11.21 2.74 0.53
N SER A 206 -11.38 1.49 0.97
CA SER A 206 -10.42 0.81 1.84
C SER A 206 -9.06 0.59 1.16
N THR A 207 -8.99 0.59 -0.17
CA THR A 207 -7.72 0.62 -0.91
C THR A 207 -7.68 1.77 -1.92
N ILE A 208 -6.62 2.58 -1.86
CA ILE A 208 -6.35 3.70 -2.75
C ILE A 208 -5.12 3.37 -3.59
N VAL A 209 -5.26 3.38 -4.92
CA VAL A 209 -4.14 3.25 -5.86
C VAL A 209 -3.91 4.62 -6.50
N SER A 210 -2.77 5.22 -6.19
CA SER A 210 -2.37 6.52 -6.72
C SER A 210 -1.79 6.37 -8.12
N ASP A 211 -1.75 7.48 -8.86
CA ASP A 211 -1.10 7.49 -10.18
C ASP A 211 0.38 7.06 -10.07
N GLY A 212 0.83 6.26 -11.03
CA GLY A 212 2.15 5.62 -11.02
C GLY A 212 2.29 4.36 -10.15
N ALA A 213 1.25 3.94 -9.42
CA ALA A 213 1.25 2.69 -8.65
C ALA A 213 0.38 1.60 -9.29
N THR A 214 0.71 0.33 -9.04
CA THR A 214 -0.04 -0.82 -9.57
C THR A 214 -0.48 -1.75 -8.45
N LEU A 215 -1.76 -2.09 -8.40
CA LEU A 215 -2.30 -3.21 -7.64
C LEU A 215 -2.46 -4.43 -8.57
N ASP A 216 -1.72 -5.51 -8.30
CA ASP A 216 -1.83 -6.79 -8.99
C ASP A 216 -2.64 -7.77 -8.13
N VAL A 217 -3.89 -8.04 -8.53
CA VAL A 217 -4.79 -8.96 -7.85
C VAL A 217 -4.62 -10.38 -8.39
N ARG A 218 -4.20 -11.30 -7.53
CA ARG A 218 -4.00 -12.73 -7.85
C ARG A 218 -4.87 -13.65 -7.00
N ALA A 219 -5.88 -13.08 -6.36
CA ALA A 219 -6.92 -13.75 -5.60
C ALA A 219 -8.25 -12.99 -5.78
N SER A 220 -9.33 -13.54 -5.22
CA SER A 220 -10.62 -12.86 -5.16
C SER A 220 -10.69 -11.93 -3.96
N ILE A 221 -10.57 -10.62 -4.20
CA ILE A 221 -10.69 -9.59 -3.15
C ILE A 221 -12.09 -8.97 -3.15
N ALA A 222 -12.55 -8.58 -1.97
CA ALA A 222 -13.83 -7.88 -1.77
C ALA A 222 -13.68 -6.40 -1.45
N GLU A 223 -12.45 -5.91 -1.32
CA GLU A 223 -12.16 -4.53 -0.98
C GLU A 223 -12.71 -3.53 -2.00
N PRO A 224 -13.39 -2.46 -1.54
CA PRO A 224 -13.66 -1.29 -2.36
C PRO A 224 -12.35 -0.58 -2.74
N LEU A 225 -12.20 -0.27 -4.02
CA LEU A 225 -11.01 0.36 -4.58
C LEU A 225 -11.32 1.80 -5.04
N SER A 226 -10.40 2.73 -4.78
CA SER A 226 -10.31 4.02 -5.44
C SER A 226 -9.02 4.05 -6.25
N ILE A 227 -9.12 4.09 -7.58
CA ILE A 227 -7.96 3.90 -8.46
C ILE A 227 -7.82 5.06 -9.44
N ALA A 228 -6.58 5.46 -9.72
CA ALA A 228 -6.23 6.44 -10.73
C ALA A 228 -4.93 6.04 -11.43
N GLY A 229 -4.76 6.49 -12.66
CA GLY A 229 -3.50 6.43 -13.38
C GLY A 229 -3.30 5.21 -14.26
N ALA A 230 -2.17 5.22 -14.97
CA ALA A 230 -1.82 4.17 -15.92
C ALA A 230 -0.94 3.06 -15.31
N GLY A 231 -0.70 3.11 -14.00
CA GLY A 231 0.15 2.17 -13.27
C GLY A 231 1.64 2.46 -13.39
N VAL A 232 2.45 1.53 -12.90
CA VAL A 232 3.92 1.63 -12.93
C VAL A 232 4.41 1.81 -14.37
N GLY A 233 5.26 2.81 -14.58
CA GLY A 233 5.84 3.14 -15.88
C GLY A 233 4.83 3.69 -16.91
N GLY A 234 3.61 3.99 -16.50
CA GLY A 234 2.57 4.56 -17.36
C GLY A 234 1.92 3.59 -18.35
N THR A 235 2.25 2.30 -18.30
CA THR A 235 1.80 1.30 -19.29
C THR A 235 1.31 -0.01 -18.69
N THR A 236 1.69 -0.31 -17.44
CA THR A 236 1.38 -1.61 -16.81
C THR A 236 -0.12 -1.77 -16.50
N GLY A 237 -0.78 -0.68 -16.12
CA GLY A 237 -2.12 -0.65 -15.53
C GLY A 237 -2.08 -0.40 -14.02
N ALA A 238 -2.98 0.44 -13.52
CA ALA A 238 -3.15 0.70 -12.08
C ALA A 238 -3.83 -0.47 -11.36
N LEU A 239 -4.70 -1.21 -12.06
CA LEU A 239 -5.32 -2.45 -11.57
C LEU A 239 -5.10 -3.58 -12.57
N VAL A 240 -4.36 -4.61 -12.18
CA VAL A 240 -4.01 -5.72 -13.06
C VAL A 240 -4.22 -7.07 -12.41
N SER A 241 -4.20 -8.12 -13.22
CA SER A 241 -3.90 -9.48 -12.75
C SER A 241 -2.80 -10.08 -13.62
N GLY A 242 -1.69 -10.47 -12.99
CA GLY A 242 -0.62 -11.23 -13.66
C GLY A 242 -0.95 -12.71 -13.89
N SER A 243 -2.08 -13.20 -13.33
CA SER A 243 -2.47 -14.61 -13.36
C SER A 243 -3.99 -14.77 -13.52
N SER A 244 -4.72 -14.94 -12.43
CA SER A 244 -6.17 -14.82 -12.41
C SER A 244 -6.60 -14.26 -11.07
N GLY A 245 -7.40 -13.21 -11.08
CA GLY A 245 -7.86 -12.53 -9.88
C GLY A 245 -9.20 -11.86 -10.12
N SER A 246 -9.89 -11.54 -9.03
CA SER A 246 -11.19 -10.86 -9.13
C SER A 246 -11.38 -9.81 -8.07
N VAL A 247 -12.06 -8.73 -8.44
CA VAL A 247 -12.49 -7.66 -7.52
C VAL A 247 -14.01 -7.69 -7.46
N SER A 248 -14.55 -8.01 -6.29
CA SER A 248 -16.00 -8.00 -6.04
C SER A 248 -16.50 -6.72 -5.37
N GLY A 249 -15.61 -6.00 -4.67
CA GLY A 249 -15.87 -4.66 -4.15
C GLY A 249 -16.05 -3.62 -5.26
N ALA A 250 -16.70 -2.51 -4.92
CA ALA A 250 -16.89 -1.38 -5.84
C ALA A 250 -15.54 -0.78 -6.26
N VAL A 251 -15.45 -0.31 -7.49
CA VAL A 251 -14.26 0.33 -8.05
C VAL A 251 -14.62 1.76 -8.46
N SER A 252 -14.10 2.73 -7.72
CA SER A 252 -14.25 4.15 -8.03
C SER A 252 -13.04 4.63 -8.83
N LEU A 253 -13.29 5.23 -10.00
CA LEU A 253 -12.27 5.89 -10.81
C LEU A 253 -12.06 7.30 -10.25
N ALA A 254 -10.86 7.56 -9.74
CA ALA A 254 -10.43 8.87 -9.24
C ALA A 254 -9.64 9.67 -10.29
N GLY A 255 -9.38 9.07 -11.44
CA GLY A 255 -8.74 9.64 -12.62
C GLY A 255 -8.92 8.68 -13.80
N ASP A 256 -8.36 9.00 -14.96
CA ASP A 256 -8.28 8.03 -16.07
C ASP A 256 -7.44 6.83 -15.62
N VAL A 257 -7.90 5.62 -15.96
CA VAL A 257 -7.35 4.38 -15.40
C VAL A 257 -7.00 3.41 -16.50
N SER A 258 -5.76 2.93 -16.49
CA SER A 258 -5.39 1.73 -17.24
C SER A 258 -5.57 0.48 -16.37
N LEU A 259 -6.15 -0.57 -16.93
CA LEU A 259 -6.38 -1.84 -16.23
C LEU A 259 -6.11 -3.05 -17.12
N GLY A 260 -5.89 -4.23 -16.54
CA GLY A 260 -5.77 -5.48 -17.29
C GLY A 260 -4.67 -6.40 -16.80
N GLY A 261 -3.57 -6.47 -17.56
CA GLY A 261 -2.44 -7.36 -17.27
C GLY A 261 -2.33 -8.54 -18.25
N THR A 262 -1.47 -9.49 -17.92
CA THR A 262 -1.20 -10.71 -18.72
C THR A 262 -2.20 -11.83 -18.43
N GLY A 263 -2.84 -11.79 -17.25
CA GLY A 263 -3.78 -12.79 -16.78
C GLY A 263 -5.25 -12.46 -17.05
N THR A 264 -6.14 -13.11 -16.29
CA THR A 264 -7.57 -12.77 -16.28
C THR A 264 -7.91 -11.91 -15.07
N LEU A 265 -8.30 -10.67 -15.33
CA LEU A 265 -8.83 -9.75 -14.32
C LEU A 265 -10.37 -9.73 -14.41
N THR A 266 -11.07 -10.16 -13.35
CA THR A 266 -12.53 -10.10 -13.30
C THR A 266 -13.00 -9.03 -12.33
N ILE A 267 -13.70 -8.02 -12.81
CA ILE A 267 -14.29 -6.96 -11.97
C ILE A 267 -15.80 -7.20 -11.89
N SER A 268 -16.25 -7.73 -10.76
CA SER A 268 -17.67 -8.04 -10.49
C SER A 268 -18.39 -6.91 -9.75
N GLY A 269 -17.66 -6.09 -8.99
CA GLY A 269 -18.20 -4.88 -8.39
C GLY A 269 -18.52 -3.81 -9.43
N ALA A 270 -19.35 -2.85 -9.05
CA ALA A 270 -19.68 -1.70 -9.90
C ALA A 270 -18.45 -0.81 -10.11
N VAL A 271 -18.21 -0.41 -11.36
CA VAL A 271 -17.21 0.61 -11.71
C VAL A 271 -17.91 1.95 -11.90
N SER A 272 -17.46 3.00 -11.20
CA SER A 272 -18.09 4.33 -11.19
C SER A 272 -17.07 5.46 -11.33
N GLY A 273 -17.49 6.65 -11.78
CA GLY A 273 -16.64 7.84 -11.84
C GLY A 273 -16.72 8.60 -13.17
N GLY A 274 -16.15 9.80 -13.23
CA GLY A 274 -16.21 10.65 -14.44
C GLY A 274 -15.22 10.28 -15.55
N PHE A 275 -14.38 9.27 -15.33
CA PHE A 275 -13.13 9.07 -16.07
C PHE A 275 -13.15 7.86 -17.01
N GLY A 276 -12.17 7.83 -17.92
CA GLY A 276 -12.00 6.77 -18.91
C GLY A 276 -11.33 5.52 -18.38
N LEU A 277 -11.52 4.41 -19.10
CA LEU A 277 -10.86 3.13 -18.86
C LEU A 277 -10.04 2.73 -20.07
N THR A 278 -8.77 2.41 -19.87
CA THR A 278 -7.89 1.85 -20.89
C THR A 278 -7.55 0.41 -20.55
N LYS A 279 -8.02 -0.55 -21.36
CA LYS A 279 -7.65 -1.96 -21.22
C LYS A 279 -6.28 -2.20 -21.87
N VAL A 280 -5.30 -2.52 -21.03
CA VAL A 280 -3.91 -2.82 -21.38
C VAL A 280 -3.56 -4.29 -21.13
N GLY A 281 -2.42 -4.73 -21.66
CA GLY A 281 -1.89 -6.09 -21.52
C GLY A 281 -2.61 -7.14 -22.38
N GLY A 282 -1.93 -8.24 -22.68
CA GLY A 282 -2.43 -9.31 -23.56
C GLY A 282 -3.55 -10.17 -22.95
N GLY A 283 -3.79 -10.06 -21.65
CA GLY A 283 -4.78 -10.85 -20.93
C GLY A 283 -6.23 -10.38 -21.14
N ARG A 284 -7.15 -10.99 -20.38
CA ARG A 284 -8.58 -10.70 -20.43
C ARG A 284 -9.01 -9.87 -19.22
N THR A 285 -9.73 -8.79 -19.45
CA THR A 285 -10.51 -8.13 -18.40
C THR A 285 -11.98 -8.42 -18.60
N ALA A 286 -12.65 -8.98 -17.60
CA ALA A 286 -14.09 -9.14 -17.58
C ALA A 286 -14.74 -8.06 -16.70
N LEU A 287 -15.52 -7.17 -17.30
CA LEU A 287 -16.39 -6.25 -16.58
C LEU A 287 -17.75 -6.94 -16.39
N ASN A 288 -18.04 -7.33 -15.16
CA ASN A 288 -19.27 -8.01 -14.78
C ASN A 288 -20.19 -7.15 -13.92
N GLY A 289 -19.72 -6.00 -13.41
CA GLY A 289 -20.50 -5.06 -12.61
C GLY A 289 -21.65 -4.36 -13.36
N THR A 290 -22.47 -3.61 -12.63
CA THR A 290 -23.33 -2.58 -13.24
C THR A 290 -22.54 -1.29 -13.16
N ASN A 291 -22.04 -0.83 -14.30
CA ASN A 291 -21.01 0.20 -14.33
C ASN A 291 -21.62 1.55 -14.72
N THR A 292 -21.27 2.58 -13.94
CA THR A 292 -21.82 3.95 -14.03
C THR A 292 -20.77 4.99 -14.39
N TYR A 293 -19.55 4.57 -14.70
CA TYR A 293 -18.53 5.51 -15.17
C TYR A 293 -18.90 6.09 -16.54
N THR A 294 -18.53 7.35 -16.78
CA THR A 294 -19.00 8.10 -17.96
C THR A 294 -17.91 8.34 -19.01
N GLY A 295 -16.64 8.08 -18.69
CA GLY A 295 -15.55 8.26 -19.64
C GLY A 295 -15.48 7.19 -20.74
N ILE A 296 -14.66 7.48 -21.75
CA ILE A 296 -14.45 6.59 -22.89
C ILE A 296 -13.73 5.31 -22.43
N THR A 297 -14.10 4.18 -23.02
CA THR A 297 -13.36 2.92 -22.85
C THR A 297 -12.48 2.66 -24.07
N THR A 298 -11.17 2.58 -23.88
CA THR A 298 -10.22 2.22 -24.93
C THR A 298 -9.70 0.80 -24.68
N VAL A 299 -9.67 -0.04 -25.70
CA VAL A 299 -9.07 -1.38 -25.64
C VAL A 299 -7.80 -1.37 -26.48
N GLU A 300 -6.65 -1.25 -25.81
CA GLU A 300 -5.35 -1.20 -26.47
C GLU A 300 -4.76 -2.59 -26.74
N GLY A 301 -5.09 -3.57 -25.89
CA GLY A 301 -4.59 -4.94 -26.05
C GLY A 301 -5.41 -6.01 -25.34
N GLY A 302 -5.26 -7.25 -25.81
CA GLY A 302 -5.94 -8.41 -25.26
C GLY A 302 -7.44 -8.36 -25.46
N THR A 303 -8.19 -8.90 -24.48
CA THR A 303 -9.66 -8.97 -24.55
C THR A 303 -10.31 -8.15 -23.45
N LEU A 304 -11.21 -7.23 -23.81
CA LEU A 304 -12.23 -6.69 -22.92
C LEU A 304 -13.50 -7.52 -23.08
N GLN A 305 -13.93 -8.19 -22.02
CA GLN A 305 -15.20 -8.90 -21.99
C GLN A 305 -16.25 -8.14 -21.17
N LEU A 306 -17.44 -7.99 -21.74
CA LEU A 306 -18.62 -7.47 -21.07
C LEU A 306 -19.53 -8.64 -20.67
N GLY A 307 -19.70 -8.86 -19.37
CA GLY A 307 -20.51 -9.96 -18.84
C GLY A 307 -22.01 -9.73 -18.93
N ARG A 308 -22.47 -8.47 -18.96
CA ARG A 308 -23.89 -8.11 -19.09
C ARG A 308 -24.10 -6.78 -19.82
N ARG A 309 -25.35 -6.44 -20.15
CA ARG A 309 -25.69 -5.21 -20.89
C ARG A 309 -25.33 -3.96 -20.08
N SER A 310 -25.35 -4.04 -18.75
CA SER A 310 -24.98 -2.96 -17.85
C SER A 310 -23.48 -2.92 -17.50
N SER A 311 -22.66 -3.85 -18.01
CA SER A 311 -21.20 -3.89 -17.79
C SER A 311 -20.45 -2.74 -18.47
N LEU A 312 -21.10 -2.13 -19.43
CA LEU A 312 -20.74 -0.86 -20.03
C LEU A 312 -22.10 -0.17 -20.11
N TYR A 313 -22.22 1.14 -19.91
CA TYR A 313 -23.46 1.90 -20.20
C TYR A 313 -24.56 2.05 -19.12
N ASN A 314 -24.40 1.66 -17.85
CA ASN A 314 -25.42 1.86 -16.78
C ASN A 314 -26.87 1.44 -17.15
N ALA A 315 -27.03 0.58 -18.17
CA ALA A 315 -28.30 0.31 -18.85
C ALA A 315 -29.08 1.55 -19.38
N ALA A 316 -28.48 2.74 -19.47
CA ALA A 316 -29.10 3.95 -20.00
C ALA A 316 -28.83 4.07 -21.51
N THR A 317 -29.77 3.64 -22.35
CA THR A 317 -29.60 3.57 -23.81
C THR A 317 -29.33 4.93 -24.47
N ALA A 318 -29.76 6.03 -23.86
CA ALA A 318 -29.50 7.40 -24.34
C ALA A 318 -28.04 7.85 -24.15
N SER A 319 -27.27 7.15 -23.30
CA SER A 319 -25.87 7.46 -23.03
C SER A 319 -24.90 6.66 -23.92
N TRP A 320 -25.41 5.96 -24.94
CA TRP A 320 -24.60 5.15 -25.85
C TRP A 320 -24.47 5.76 -27.24
N THR A 321 -23.23 6.00 -27.64
CA THR A 321 -22.79 6.34 -29.00
C THR A 321 -21.59 5.48 -29.35
N ASP A 322 -21.32 5.31 -30.65
CA ASP A 322 -20.13 4.59 -31.12
C ASP A 322 -18.81 5.22 -30.60
N GLY A 323 -18.84 6.49 -30.18
CA GLY A 323 -17.70 7.18 -29.57
C GLY A 323 -17.37 6.77 -28.13
N ASN A 324 -18.19 5.95 -27.46
CA ASN A 324 -17.95 5.57 -26.06
C ASN A 324 -16.95 4.41 -25.89
N ILE A 325 -16.68 3.64 -26.94
CA ILE A 325 -15.68 2.57 -26.92
C ILE A 325 -14.82 2.57 -28.18
N THR A 326 -13.50 2.58 -27.98
CA THR A 326 -12.51 2.44 -29.04
C THR A 326 -11.79 1.10 -28.87
N VAL A 327 -11.74 0.29 -29.91
CA VAL A 327 -11.00 -0.99 -29.92
C VAL A 327 -9.88 -0.87 -30.94
N ASN A 328 -8.63 -0.85 -30.46
CA ASN A 328 -7.47 -0.69 -31.33
C ASN A 328 -7.18 -1.98 -32.11
N SER A 329 -6.41 -1.84 -33.20
CA SER A 329 -5.98 -2.98 -34.00
C SER A 329 -5.29 -4.04 -33.15
N GLY A 330 -5.70 -5.31 -33.29
CA GLY A 330 -5.17 -6.44 -32.51
C GLY A 330 -5.83 -6.64 -31.13
N ALA A 331 -6.71 -5.74 -30.69
CA ALA A 331 -7.51 -5.92 -29.48
C ALA A 331 -8.88 -6.55 -29.77
N THR A 332 -9.52 -7.12 -28.75
CA THR A 332 -10.83 -7.75 -28.87
C THR A 332 -11.82 -7.21 -27.84
N GLN A 333 -13.03 -6.87 -28.29
CA GLN A 333 -14.20 -6.64 -27.45
C GLN A 333 -15.13 -7.83 -27.56
N ARG A 334 -15.35 -8.57 -26.47
CA ARG A 334 -16.26 -9.72 -26.40
C ARG A 334 -17.49 -9.38 -25.57
N ARG A 335 -18.67 -9.81 -26.03
CA ARG A 335 -19.91 -9.83 -25.25
C ARG A 335 -20.26 -11.29 -25.00
N GLU A 336 -20.67 -11.66 -23.78
CA GLU A 336 -21.29 -12.97 -23.61
C GLU A 336 -22.60 -13.02 -24.43
N PRO A 337 -22.99 -14.18 -24.99
CA PRO A 337 -24.28 -14.29 -25.66
C PRO A 337 -25.35 -13.98 -24.62
N PHE A 338 -25.95 -12.80 -24.73
CA PHE A 338 -27.22 -12.52 -24.10
C PHE A 338 -28.16 -13.56 -24.66
N LEU A 339 -28.49 -14.60 -23.89
CA LEU A 339 -29.54 -15.52 -24.23
C LEU A 339 -30.80 -14.67 -24.42
N ALA A 340 -31.05 -14.25 -25.65
CA ALA A 340 -32.36 -13.83 -26.09
C ALA A 340 -33.19 -15.09 -25.91
N ARG A 341 -33.94 -15.15 -24.81
CA ARG A 341 -35.00 -16.12 -24.65
C ARG A 341 -36.01 -15.77 -25.74
N VAL A 342 -35.79 -16.29 -26.94
CA VAL A 342 -36.78 -16.36 -28.00
C VAL A 342 -37.88 -17.23 -27.40
N LYS A 343 -38.89 -16.59 -26.80
CA LYS A 343 -40.21 -17.20 -26.76
C LYS A 343 -40.62 -17.28 -28.23
N LYS A 344 -40.40 -18.45 -28.85
CA LYS A 344 -41.14 -18.81 -30.05
C LYS A 344 -42.62 -18.75 -29.67
N SER A 345 -43.38 -18.13 -30.57
CA SER A 345 -44.84 -17.96 -30.58
C SER A 345 -45.61 -19.05 -29.86
#